data_AF-A0A2G5UN16-F1
#
_entry.id   AF-A0A2G5UN16-F1
#
_cell.length_a   1.000
_cell.length_b   1.000
_cell.length_c   1.000
_cell.angle_alpha   90.00
_cell.angle_beta   90.00
_cell.angle_gamma   90.00
#
_symmetry.space_group_name_H-M   'P 1'
#
loop_
_entity.id
_entity.type
_entity.pdbx_description
1 polymer ?
#
loop_
_entity_poly.entity_id
_entity_poly.type
_entity_poly.pdbx_seq_one_letter_code
_entity_poly.pdbx_strand_id
1 'polypeptide(L)'
;MMLTLFSLLYSYVDTTDSMECPVYKEEVAKLEIPVENQNSGNQSVKLKVWDTMDGEGYQFQKEPAPIILDPRFDQLNHLPPCGNLGSVLIKKETKELMENVRKSFLECINPIVQEFKGNPEKMFLDWVPKAEPCDKLEIFEKLGVVPFENLHETKWAVLPKCKEEHTLLTLGVGHDTMAEEKFNVTLPNTKFYGADPIIEPNRQMYSAFGKFFPFAIGKNPGFTKFRVLPNQNQKTREYVFQDVTTIPFLYFVNDILKFKRIDFAWIDIEGGEFEFLDQLHQDVTICQFNIEMHQKFRPGDGAQVFSEFIFKVLENQKYVFLKSTHTEVGVHRMFFINIVDKECLAKFFN
;
A
#
# COMPACT_ATOMS: atom_id res chain seq x y z
N MET A 1 46.01 -37.56 -32.10
CA MET A 1 45.74 -37.45 -33.56
C MET A 1 44.23 -37.30 -33.71
N MET A 2 43.64 -36.20 -34.13
CA MET A 2 44.11 -35.03 -34.86
C MET A 2 43.13 -33.89 -34.53
N LEU A 3 43.66 -32.71 -34.22
CA LEU A 3 42.90 -31.47 -34.09
C LEU A 3 42.37 -31.06 -35.46
N THR A 4 41.16 -30.49 -35.50
CA THR A 4 40.76 -29.56 -36.57
C THR A 4 40.11 -28.34 -35.93
N LEU A 5 40.84 -27.22 -36.01
CA LEU A 5 40.39 -25.88 -35.68
C LEU A 5 39.35 -25.41 -36.70
N PHE A 6 38.29 -24.77 -36.23
CA PHE A 6 37.52 -23.82 -37.04
C PHE A 6 37.58 -22.46 -36.34
N SER A 7 38.49 -21.63 -36.85
CA SER A 7 38.57 -20.19 -36.64
C SER A 7 37.60 -19.51 -37.61
N LEU A 8 36.64 -18.75 -37.10
CA LEU A 8 35.81 -17.84 -37.88
C LEU A 8 35.93 -16.43 -37.31
N LEU A 9 36.15 -15.51 -38.25
CA LEU A 9 36.63 -14.16 -38.07
C LEU A 9 35.64 -13.27 -37.32
N TYR A 10 36.17 -12.52 -36.36
CA TYR A 10 35.57 -11.29 -35.85
C TYR A 10 35.69 -10.21 -36.93
N SER A 11 34.60 -9.84 -37.58
CA SER A 11 34.49 -8.60 -38.34
C SER A 11 33.85 -7.54 -37.44
N TYR A 12 34.70 -6.62 -36.98
CA TYR A 12 34.34 -5.39 -36.29
C TYR A 12 33.64 -4.47 -37.30
N VAL A 13 32.35 -4.21 -37.12
CA VAL A 13 31.60 -3.20 -37.88
C VAL A 13 31.49 -1.98 -36.99
N ASP A 14 32.22 -0.94 -37.38
CA ASP A 14 32.21 0.39 -36.81
C ASP A 14 31.10 1.18 -37.50
N THR A 15 30.01 1.47 -36.79
CA THR A 15 28.97 2.42 -37.22
C THR A 15 28.72 3.41 -36.11
N THR A 16 29.50 4.49 -36.11
CA THR A 16 29.11 5.76 -35.53
C THR A 16 28.05 6.38 -36.44
N ASP A 17 26.78 6.13 -36.15
CA ASP A 17 25.67 6.89 -36.75
C ASP A 17 24.98 7.66 -35.61
N SER A 18 25.17 8.98 -35.62
CA SER A 18 24.58 9.89 -34.66
C SER A 18 23.08 9.95 -34.89
N MET A 19 22.33 9.36 -33.96
CA MET A 19 20.88 9.40 -33.95
C MET A 19 20.42 10.83 -33.60
N GLU A 20 20.19 11.67 -34.62
CA GLU A 20 19.56 12.97 -34.47
C GLU A 20 18.07 12.80 -34.16
N CYS A 21 17.61 13.43 -33.06
CA CYS A 21 16.19 13.49 -32.71
C CYS A 21 15.41 14.28 -33.78
N PRO A 22 14.26 13.78 -34.29
CA PRO A 22 13.45 14.55 -35.23
C PRO A 22 12.82 15.78 -34.55
N VAL A 23 13.10 16.94 -35.11
CA VAL A 23 12.49 18.22 -34.74
C VAL A 23 11.02 18.22 -35.17
N TYR A 24 10.10 18.10 -34.22
CA TYR A 24 8.67 18.30 -34.45
C TYR A 24 8.39 19.80 -34.69
N LYS A 25 7.85 20.13 -35.86
CA LYS A 25 7.26 21.44 -36.14
C LYS A 25 5.86 21.49 -35.54
N GLU A 26 5.62 22.41 -34.61
CA GLU A 26 4.27 22.73 -34.13
C GLU A 26 3.46 23.42 -35.24
N GLU A 27 2.51 22.70 -35.83
CA GLU A 27 1.43 23.33 -36.58
C GLU A 27 0.34 23.78 -35.60
N VAL A 28 0.30 25.09 -35.35
CA VAL A 28 -0.74 25.73 -34.53
C VAL A 28 -2.04 25.80 -35.33
N ALA A 29 -2.92 24.81 -35.14
CA ALA A 29 -4.30 24.90 -35.60
C ALA A 29 -5.08 25.91 -34.74
N LYS A 30 -5.40 27.07 -35.31
CA LYS A 30 -6.31 28.06 -34.72
C LYS A 30 -7.74 27.52 -34.77
N LEU A 31 -8.26 27.07 -33.64
CA LEU A 31 -9.69 26.82 -33.44
C LEU A 31 -10.33 28.10 -32.86
N GLU A 32 -11.09 28.80 -33.69
CA GLU A 32 -11.94 29.91 -33.27
C GLU A 32 -13.18 29.35 -32.54
N ILE A 33 -13.38 29.73 -31.28
CA ILE A 33 -14.59 29.41 -30.50
C ILE A 33 -15.47 30.67 -30.45
N PRO A 34 -16.78 30.59 -30.75
CA PRO A 34 -17.67 31.75 -30.70
C PRO A 34 -17.90 32.24 -29.26
N VAL A 35 -17.86 33.56 -29.09
CA VAL A 35 -18.22 34.26 -27.86
C VAL A 35 -19.74 34.36 -27.77
N GLU A 36 -20.34 33.78 -26.73
CA GLU A 36 -21.74 34.05 -26.37
C GLU A 36 -21.83 34.60 -24.93
N ASN A 37 -22.67 35.63 -24.80
CA ASN A 37 -22.72 36.58 -23.69
C ASN A 37 -23.32 36.02 -22.38
N GLN A 38 -22.84 36.59 -21.29
CA GLN A 38 -23.30 36.39 -19.91
C GLN A 38 -24.74 36.89 -19.69
N ASN A 39 -25.54 36.14 -18.90
CA ASN A 39 -26.11 36.60 -17.61
C ASN A 39 -27.20 35.67 -17.07
N SER A 40 -27.01 35.14 -15.86
CA SER A 40 -28.00 35.21 -14.77
C SER A 40 -27.43 34.55 -13.52
N GLY A 41 -27.56 35.26 -12.40
CA GLY A 41 -26.99 34.87 -11.12
C GLY A 41 -27.73 33.72 -10.46
N ASN A 42 -26.96 32.80 -9.90
CA ASN A 42 -27.32 32.09 -8.67
C ASN A 42 -26.01 31.67 -8.00
N GLN A 43 -25.78 32.16 -6.78
CA GLN A 43 -24.66 31.77 -5.94
C GLN A 43 -24.83 30.30 -5.53
N SER A 44 -24.35 29.39 -6.38
CA SER A 44 -23.98 28.05 -5.97
C SER A 44 -22.60 28.14 -5.35
N VAL A 45 -22.47 27.66 -4.11
CA VAL A 45 -21.16 27.40 -3.50
C VAL A 45 -20.51 26.32 -4.36
N LYS A 46 -19.69 26.73 -5.33
CA LYS A 46 -18.87 25.82 -6.13
C LYS A 46 -17.87 25.18 -5.19
N LEU A 47 -18.06 23.90 -4.89
CA LEU A 47 -16.99 23.03 -4.43
C LEU A 47 -15.84 23.19 -5.44
N LYS A 48 -14.70 23.70 -4.97
CA LYS A 48 -13.53 23.94 -5.79
C LYS A 48 -12.96 22.59 -6.20
N VAL A 49 -13.27 22.15 -7.42
CA VAL A 49 -12.61 21.00 -8.04
C VAL A 49 -11.23 21.49 -8.46
N TRP A 50 -10.19 20.95 -7.84
CA TRP A 50 -8.80 21.29 -8.15
C TRP A 50 -8.45 20.75 -9.53
N ASP A 51 -7.96 21.61 -10.43
CA ASP A 51 -7.53 21.24 -11.78
C ASP A 51 -6.00 21.35 -11.82
N THR A 52 -5.30 20.22 -11.75
CA THR A 52 -3.82 20.18 -11.66
C THR A 52 -3.09 20.62 -12.94
N MET A 53 -3.84 20.99 -14.00
CA MET A 53 -3.31 21.38 -15.30
C MET A 53 -3.32 22.90 -15.54
N ASP A 54 -3.82 23.72 -14.62
CA ASP A 54 -3.84 25.19 -14.74
C ASP A 54 -2.49 25.86 -14.36
N GLY A 55 -1.50 25.07 -13.96
CA GLY A 55 -0.21 25.57 -13.48
C GLY A 55 -0.27 26.18 -12.08
N GLU A 56 -1.46 26.26 -11.47
CA GLU A 56 -1.64 26.50 -10.05
C GLU A 56 -1.57 25.16 -9.32
N GLY A 57 -0.36 24.60 -9.19
CA GLY A 57 -0.12 23.47 -8.29
C GLY A 57 -0.76 23.73 -6.91
N TYR A 58 -1.12 22.66 -6.18
CA TYR A 58 -1.88 22.76 -4.93
C TYR A 58 -1.28 23.86 -4.04
N GLN A 59 -2.03 24.95 -3.84
CA GLN A 59 -1.56 26.04 -3.00
C GLN A 59 -1.83 25.66 -1.56
N PHE A 60 -0.76 25.44 -0.80
CA PHE A 60 -0.86 25.35 0.66
C PHE A 60 -1.68 26.53 1.16
N GLN A 61 -2.66 26.27 2.04
CA GLN A 61 -3.38 27.34 2.71
C GLN A 61 -2.34 28.29 3.32
N LYS A 62 -2.45 29.58 3.00
CA LYS A 62 -1.45 30.61 3.37
C LYS A 62 -1.27 30.77 4.88
N GLU A 63 -2.12 30.12 5.68
CA GLU A 63 -1.89 29.89 7.10
C GLU A 63 -2.31 28.44 7.41
N PRO A 64 -1.45 27.60 8.03
CA PRO A 64 -1.91 26.30 8.49
C PRO A 64 -2.97 26.54 9.55
N ALA A 65 -4.17 26.00 9.34
CA ALA A 65 -5.14 25.84 10.42
C ALA A 65 -4.41 25.24 11.65
N PRO A 66 -4.73 25.66 12.88
CA PRO A 66 -4.06 25.13 14.06
C PRO A 66 -4.11 23.60 14.03
N ILE A 67 -2.95 22.95 14.17
CA ILE A 67 -2.85 21.49 14.17
C ILE A 67 -3.64 20.99 15.38
N ILE A 68 -4.80 20.39 15.12
CA ILE A 68 -5.62 19.75 16.15
C ILE A 68 -4.99 18.39 16.43
N LEU A 69 -4.35 18.25 17.58
CA LEU A 69 -3.75 16.99 18.00
C LEU A 69 -4.83 15.92 18.23
N ASP A 70 -4.50 14.69 17.87
CA ASP A 70 -5.34 13.54 18.18
C ASP A 70 -5.42 13.36 19.70
N PRO A 71 -6.59 13.05 20.30
CA PRO A 71 -6.69 12.79 21.74
C PRO A 71 -5.74 11.70 22.26
N ARG A 72 -5.31 10.78 21.39
CA ARG A 72 -4.34 9.73 21.69
C ARG A 72 -2.89 10.23 21.70
N PHE A 73 -2.60 11.36 21.06
CA PHE A 73 -1.25 11.92 20.91
C PHE A 73 -0.53 12.04 22.25
N ASP A 74 -1.18 12.66 23.24
CA ASP A 74 -0.57 12.88 24.54
C ASP A 74 -0.24 11.55 25.21
N GLN A 75 -1.15 10.58 25.18
CA GLN A 75 -0.90 9.25 25.76
C GLN A 75 0.30 8.56 25.11
N LEU A 76 0.39 8.60 23.78
CA LEU A 76 1.46 7.96 23.01
C LEU A 76 2.80 8.68 23.20
N ASN A 77 2.79 10.01 23.31
CA ASN A 77 4.01 10.79 23.45
C ASN A 77 4.66 10.63 24.84
N HIS A 78 3.87 10.29 25.86
CA HIS A 78 4.31 10.02 27.24
C HIS A 78 4.67 8.55 27.50
N LEU A 79 4.64 7.67 26.48
CA LEU A 79 5.07 6.29 26.64
C LEU A 79 6.56 6.18 27.03
N PRO A 80 6.94 5.19 27.85
CA PRO A 80 8.33 4.95 28.16
C PRO A 80 9.08 4.47 26.90
N PRO A 81 10.40 4.74 26.77
CA PRO A 81 11.20 4.21 25.65
C PRO A 81 11.13 2.69 25.55
N CYS A 82 11.09 2.15 24.33
CA CYS A 82 11.05 0.69 24.10
C CYS A 82 12.32 -0.05 24.52
N GLY A 83 13.46 0.65 24.66
CA GLY A 83 14.76 0.01 24.80
C GLY A 83 15.13 -0.79 23.55
N ASN A 84 15.94 -1.84 23.71
CA ASN A 84 16.27 -2.74 22.60
C ASN A 84 15.21 -3.84 22.49
N LEU A 85 14.25 -3.68 21.55
CA LEU A 85 13.16 -4.63 21.31
C LEU A 85 13.62 -6.08 21.14
N GLY A 86 14.74 -6.31 20.44
CA GLY A 86 15.32 -7.64 20.25
C GLY A 86 15.78 -8.31 21.55
N SER A 87 16.02 -7.54 22.61
CA SER A 87 16.40 -8.04 23.94
C SER A 87 15.24 -8.11 24.94
N VAL A 88 14.13 -7.41 24.68
CA VAL A 88 12.97 -7.36 25.59
C VAL A 88 12.40 -8.76 25.81
N LEU A 89 12.17 -9.12 27.08
CA LEU A 89 11.46 -10.34 27.42
C LEU A 89 9.97 -10.12 27.23
N ILE A 90 9.35 -10.94 26.39
CA ILE A 90 7.89 -10.92 26.19
C ILE A 90 7.23 -11.45 27.44
N LYS A 91 6.36 -10.64 28.05
CA LYS A 91 5.59 -10.95 29.24
C LYS A 91 4.74 -12.20 29.03
N LYS A 92 4.49 -12.91 30.13
CA LYS A 92 3.70 -14.15 30.10
C LYS A 92 2.28 -13.87 29.61
N GLU A 93 1.67 -12.76 30.05
CA GLU A 93 0.32 -12.38 29.65
C GLU A 93 0.23 -12.12 28.13
N THR A 94 1.25 -11.48 27.55
CA THR A 94 1.31 -11.23 26.10
C THR A 94 1.41 -12.54 25.32
N LYS A 95 2.24 -13.49 25.77
CA LYS A 95 2.32 -14.82 25.13
C LYS A 95 0.99 -15.56 25.21
N GLU A 96 0.38 -15.59 26.39
CA GLU A 96 -0.93 -16.23 26.60
C GLU A 96 -2.02 -15.57 25.73
N LEU A 97 -2.00 -14.24 25.59
CA LEU A 97 -2.90 -13.52 24.70
C LEU A 97 -2.69 -13.95 23.23
N MET A 98 -1.45 -13.95 22.73
CA MET A 98 -1.17 -14.32 21.33
C MET A 98 -1.50 -15.80 21.03
N GLU A 99 -1.28 -16.71 21.99
CA GLU A 99 -1.72 -18.12 21.88
C GLU A 99 -3.25 -18.22 21.76
N ASN A 100 -3.98 -17.50 22.61
CA ASN A 100 -5.44 -17.50 22.58
C ASN A 100 -5.99 -16.87 21.30
N VAL A 101 -5.41 -15.73 20.87
CA VAL A 101 -5.74 -15.05 19.60
C VAL A 101 -5.56 -16.01 18.43
N ARG A 102 -4.38 -16.66 18.33
CA ARG A 102 -4.09 -17.65 17.30
C ARG A 102 -5.07 -18.81 17.30
N LYS A 103 -5.32 -19.38 18.48
CA LYS A 103 -6.23 -20.52 18.63
C LYS A 103 -7.64 -20.16 18.17
N SER A 104 -8.23 -19.10 18.71
CA SER A 104 -9.58 -18.67 18.35
C SER A 104 -9.70 -18.29 16.87
N PHE A 105 -8.68 -17.62 16.32
CA PHE A 105 -8.64 -17.31 14.89
C PHE A 105 -8.64 -18.57 14.04
N LEU A 106 -7.73 -19.52 14.29
CA LEU A 106 -7.61 -20.76 13.53
C LEU A 106 -8.84 -21.66 13.66
N GLU A 107 -9.42 -21.76 14.86
CA GLU A 107 -10.66 -22.51 15.09
C GLU A 107 -11.83 -21.94 14.29
N CYS A 108 -11.89 -20.62 14.10
CA CYS A 108 -12.91 -19.96 13.30
C CYS A 108 -12.66 -20.08 11.79
N ILE A 109 -11.45 -19.74 11.34
CA ILE A 109 -11.18 -19.50 9.92
C ILE A 109 -10.82 -20.77 9.13
N ASN A 110 -10.22 -21.77 9.78
CA ASN A 110 -9.79 -23.00 9.08
C ASN A 110 -10.97 -23.72 8.41
N PRO A 111 -12.12 -23.96 9.07
CA PRO A 111 -13.27 -24.59 8.42
C PRO A 111 -13.70 -23.84 7.15
N ILE A 112 -13.76 -22.50 7.22
CA ILE A 112 -14.13 -21.64 6.08
C ILE A 112 -13.15 -21.81 4.92
N VAL A 113 -11.84 -21.73 5.18
CA VAL A 113 -10.83 -21.82 4.13
C VAL A 113 -10.76 -23.22 3.52
N GLN A 114 -11.00 -24.27 4.31
CA GLN A 114 -11.08 -25.65 3.80
C GLN A 114 -12.29 -25.87 2.88
N GLU A 115 -13.43 -25.19 3.09
CA GLU A 115 -14.59 -25.25 2.17
C GLU A 115 -14.22 -24.78 0.75
N PHE A 116 -13.20 -23.93 0.62
CA PHE A 116 -12.75 -23.37 -0.64
C PHE A 116 -11.58 -24.12 -1.29
N LYS A 117 -11.13 -25.23 -0.69
CA LYS A 117 -10.00 -25.99 -1.23
C LYS A 117 -10.27 -26.44 -2.67
N GLY A 118 -9.41 -26.01 -3.58
CA GLY A 118 -9.54 -26.29 -5.02
C GLY A 118 -10.54 -25.39 -5.76
N ASN A 119 -11.08 -24.35 -5.11
CA ASN A 119 -11.97 -23.37 -5.73
C ASN A 119 -11.55 -21.92 -5.39
N PRO A 120 -10.44 -21.43 -5.96
CA PRO A 120 -9.87 -20.12 -5.66
C PRO A 120 -10.79 -18.96 -6.09
N GLU A 121 -11.49 -19.06 -7.22
CA GLU A 121 -12.40 -18.01 -7.70
C GLU A 121 -13.53 -17.78 -6.70
N LYS A 122 -14.17 -18.87 -6.26
CA LYS A 122 -15.22 -18.80 -5.25
C LYS A 122 -14.68 -18.28 -3.93
N MET A 123 -13.48 -18.70 -3.53
CA MET A 123 -12.82 -18.20 -2.32
C MET A 123 -12.72 -16.68 -2.34
N PHE A 124 -12.25 -16.11 -3.44
CA PHE A 124 -12.04 -14.67 -3.56
C PHE A 124 -13.36 -13.89 -3.53
N LEU A 125 -14.36 -14.35 -4.31
CA LEU A 125 -15.65 -13.66 -4.43
C LEU A 125 -16.49 -13.74 -3.15
N ASP A 126 -16.48 -14.89 -2.47
CA ASP A 126 -17.27 -15.13 -1.26
C ASP A 126 -16.47 -14.83 0.03
N TRP A 127 -15.23 -14.33 -0.09
CA TRP A 127 -14.29 -14.21 1.03
C TRP A 127 -14.87 -13.45 2.22
N VAL A 128 -15.27 -12.19 1.99
CA VAL A 128 -15.71 -11.27 3.04
C VAL A 128 -16.91 -11.80 3.81
N PRO A 129 -18.06 -12.17 3.20
CA PRO A 129 -19.22 -12.63 3.97
C PRO A 129 -18.93 -13.93 4.75
N LYS A 130 -17.97 -14.73 4.29
CA LYS A 130 -17.55 -15.96 4.98
C LYS A 130 -16.55 -15.70 6.11
N ALA A 131 -15.63 -14.77 5.95
CA ALA A 131 -14.60 -14.43 6.94
C ALA A 131 -15.09 -13.42 8.00
N GLU A 132 -16.07 -12.57 7.69
CA GLU A 132 -16.62 -11.53 8.58
C GLU A 132 -17.04 -12.05 9.97
N PRO A 133 -17.65 -13.24 10.13
CA PRO A 133 -17.92 -13.79 11.46
C PRO A 133 -16.67 -13.95 12.32
N CYS A 134 -15.52 -14.29 11.71
CA CYS A 134 -14.24 -14.40 12.43
C CYS A 134 -13.64 -13.03 12.77
N ASP A 135 -13.97 -11.97 12.04
CA ASP A 135 -13.54 -10.61 12.37
C ASP A 135 -14.19 -10.08 13.67
N LYS A 136 -15.28 -10.73 14.11
CA LYS A 136 -16.08 -10.36 15.30
C LYS A 136 -15.74 -11.20 16.53
N LEU A 137 -14.65 -11.96 16.51
CA LEU A 137 -14.20 -12.71 17.68
C LEU A 137 -13.88 -11.75 18.84
N GLU A 138 -14.47 -11.99 20.01
CA GLU A 138 -14.27 -11.16 21.21
C GLU A 138 -12.79 -11.00 21.60
N ILE A 139 -11.96 -12.00 21.31
CA ILE A 139 -10.52 -11.94 21.60
C ILE A 139 -9.81 -10.81 20.82
N PHE A 140 -10.33 -10.40 19.67
CA PHE A 140 -9.76 -9.31 18.86
C PHE A 140 -9.98 -7.93 19.48
N GLU A 141 -10.97 -7.76 20.37
CA GLU A 141 -11.14 -6.51 21.13
C GLU A 141 -9.89 -6.23 21.99
N LYS A 142 -9.25 -7.28 22.50
CA LYS A 142 -8.03 -7.16 23.32
C LYS A 142 -6.79 -6.74 22.53
N LEU A 143 -6.83 -6.82 21.20
CA LEU A 143 -5.73 -6.37 20.35
C LEU A 143 -5.68 -4.83 20.26
N GLY A 144 -6.76 -4.12 20.63
CA GLY A 144 -6.77 -2.65 20.64
C GLY A 144 -6.62 -2.03 19.24
N VAL A 145 -7.24 -2.66 18.24
CA VAL A 145 -7.21 -2.19 16.85
C VAL A 145 -8.06 -0.92 16.70
N VAL A 146 -7.48 0.11 16.10
CA VAL A 146 -8.11 1.44 15.93
C VAL A 146 -8.19 1.83 14.45
N PRO A 147 -9.23 2.59 14.06
CA PRO A 147 -9.40 3.07 12.68
C PRO A 147 -8.64 4.36 12.39
N PHE A 148 -8.28 4.54 11.12
CA PHE A 148 -7.78 5.74 10.47
C PHE A 148 -8.52 5.92 9.15
N GLU A 149 -9.55 6.76 9.17
CA GLU A 149 -10.45 6.97 8.04
C GLU A 149 -9.94 8.08 7.10
N ASN A 150 -10.05 7.87 5.80
CA ASN A 150 -9.97 8.92 4.78
C ASN A 150 -11.36 9.09 4.13
N LEU A 151 -11.47 9.73 2.95
CA LEU A 151 -12.77 9.97 2.30
C LEU A 151 -13.44 8.69 1.77
N HIS A 152 -12.68 7.62 1.57
CA HIS A 152 -13.09 6.47 0.77
C HIS A 152 -12.89 5.12 1.48
N GLU A 153 -12.11 5.08 2.56
CA GLU A 153 -11.74 3.86 3.25
C GLU A 153 -11.29 4.08 4.70
N THR A 154 -11.13 2.96 5.40
CA THR A 154 -10.59 2.89 6.75
C THR A 154 -9.34 2.02 6.73
N LYS A 155 -8.20 2.58 7.12
CA LYS A 155 -7.00 1.82 7.46
C LYS A 155 -7.02 1.48 8.95
N TRP A 156 -6.58 0.29 9.31
CA TRP A 156 -6.57 -0.19 10.69
C TRP A 156 -5.15 -0.25 11.24
N ALA A 157 -4.99 -0.02 12.54
CA ALA A 157 -3.69 -0.19 13.19
C ALA A 157 -3.82 -0.58 14.66
N VAL A 158 -2.79 -1.23 15.19
CA VAL A 158 -2.52 -1.35 16.63
C VAL A 158 -1.43 -0.35 16.99
N LEU A 159 -1.70 0.52 17.97
CA LEU A 159 -0.76 1.54 18.41
C LEU A 159 0.28 0.98 19.38
N PRO A 160 1.52 1.51 19.38
CA PRO A 160 2.60 1.00 20.20
C PRO A 160 2.35 1.17 21.70
N LYS A 161 2.99 0.32 22.51
CA LYS A 161 2.96 0.37 24.01
C LYS A 161 4.21 1.01 24.61
N CYS A 162 5.18 1.35 23.78
CA CYS A 162 6.41 2.02 24.16
C CYS A 162 6.84 3.00 23.05
N LYS A 163 7.71 3.95 23.38
CA LYS A 163 8.19 5.00 22.49
C LYS A 163 9.45 4.56 21.73
N GLU A 164 9.36 4.58 20.41
CA GLU A 164 10.44 4.34 19.44
C GLU A 164 10.13 5.12 18.16
N GLU A 165 11.08 5.24 17.24
CA GLU A 165 10.77 5.62 15.87
C GLU A 165 9.87 4.55 15.22
N HIS A 166 8.92 4.98 14.38
CA HIS A 166 8.03 4.10 13.64
C HIS A 166 8.28 4.20 12.14
N THR A 167 8.03 3.12 11.40
CA THR A 167 8.05 3.13 9.93
C THR A 167 6.67 2.86 9.38
N LEU A 168 6.20 3.72 8.47
CA LEU A 168 4.99 3.50 7.68
C LEU A 168 5.33 3.49 6.20
N LEU A 169 5.06 2.36 5.55
CA LEU A 169 5.24 2.16 4.11
C LEU A 169 3.87 2.21 3.42
N THR A 170 3.62 3.21 2.59
CA THR A 170 2.45 3.27 1.70
C THR A 170 2.87 2.81 0.30
N LEU A 171 2.25 1.76 -0.22
CA LEU A 171 2.38 1.35 -1.62
C LEU A 171 1.08 1.70 -2.32
N GLY A 172 1.18 2.55 -3.35
CA GLY A 172 0.02 3.15 -4.00
C GLY A 172 -0.47 4.36 -3.23
N VAL A 173 0.25 5.47 -3.41
CA VAL A 173 -0.15 6.74 -2.80
C VAL A 173 -1.31 7.28 -3.64
N GLY A 174 -2.52 7.21 -3.09
CA GLY A 174 -3.70 7.76 -3.73
C GLY A 174 -3.74 9.29 -3.72
N HIS A 175 -4.78 9.84 -4.35
CA HIS A 175 -5.07 11.28 -4.34
C HIS A 175 -5.64 11.77 -2.99
N ASP A 176 -5.62 10.93 -1.95
CA ASP A 176 -6.14 11.21 -0.61
C ASP A 176 -5.19 10.62 0.44
N THR A 177 -4.43 11.50 1.10
CA THR A 177 -3.48 11.16 2.17
C THR A 177 -4.03 11.42 3.58
N MET A 178 -5.35 11.62 3.73
CA MET A 178 -5.95 12.00 5.02
C MET A 178 -5.72 10.95 6.11
N ALA A 179 -5.69 9.66 5.77
CA ALA A 179 -5.40 8.61 6.74
C ALA A 179 -3.96 8.71 7.26
N GLU A 180 -2.99 8.93 6.37
CA GLU A 180 -1.58 9.12 6.70
C GLU A 180 -1.36 10.39 7.52
N GLU A 181 -2.01 11.50 7.13
CA GLU A 181 -1.93 12.77 7.85
C GLU A 181 -2.48 12.64 9.27
N LYS A 182 -3.66 12.00 9.42
CA LYS A 182 -4.21 11.68 10.74
C LYS A 182 -3.24 10.81 11.53
N PHE A 183 -2.66 9.79 10.90
CA PHE A 183 -1.69 8.91 11.55
C PHE A 183 -0.45 9.68 12.01
N ASN A 184 0.06 10.61 11.21
CA ASN A 184 1.21 11.47 11.54
C ASN A 184 0.91 12.35 12.77
N VAL A 185 -0.31 12.89 12.84
CA VAL A 185 -0.77 13.69 13.99
C VAL A 185 -0.98 12.81 15.23
N THR A 186 -1.41 11.56 15.08
CA THR A 186 -1.56 10.63 16.21
C THR A 186 -0.21 10.13 16.73
N LEU A 187 0.72 9.78 15.84
CA LEU A 187 1.99 9.14 16.15
C LEU A 187 3.15 9.90 15.46
N PRO A 188 3.59 11.05 16.00
CA PRO A 188 4.50 11.98 15.32
C PRO A 188 5.92 11.44 15.11
N ASN A 189 6.31 10.36 15.81
CA ASN A 189 7.62 9.74 15.66
C ASN A 189 7.66 8.74 14.50
N THR A 190 6.74 8.87 13.55
CA THR A 190 6.62 7.97 12.39
C THR A 190 7.35 8.56 11.19
N LYS A 191 8.16 7.74 10.53
CA LYS A 191 8.79 8.02 9.24
C LYS A 191 7.95 7.39 8.13
N PHE A 192 7.43 8.24 7.25
CA PHE A 192 6.55 7.85 6.16
C PHE A 192 7.32 7.69 4.86
N TYR A 193 7.03 6.61 4.14
CA TYR A 193 7.65 6.26 2.86
C TYR A 193 6.54 5.81 1.91
N GLY A 194 6.30 6.60 0.86
CA GLY A 194 5.24 6.36 -0.11
C GLY A 194 5.82 6.05 -1.48
N ALA A 195 5.35 5.00 -2.14
CA ALA A 195 5.73 4.68 -3.51
C ALA A 195 4.49 4.68 -4.41
N ASP A 196 4.55 5.46 -5.50
CA ASP A 196 3.50 5.52 -6.50
C ASP A 196 4.07 5.95 -7.87
N PRO A 197 3.65 5.36 -8.99
CA PRO A 197 4.12 5.76 -10.31
C PRO A 197 3.54 7.10 -10.80
N ILE A 198 2.41 7.55 -10.25
CA ILE A 198 1.77 8.83 -10.58
C ILE A 198 2.40 9.92 -9.71
N ILE A 199 3.16 10.81 -10.36
CA ILE A 199 4.03 11.76 -9.65
C ILE A 199 3.22 12.89 -9.03
N GLU A 200 2.57 13.74 -9.81
CA GLU A 200 1.65 14.73 -9.24
C GLU A 200 0.23 14.13 -9.17
N PRO A 201 -0.70 14.68 -8.37
CA PRO A 201 -0.44 15.49 -7.19
C PRO A 201 0.17 14.70 -6.01
N ASN A 202 0.35 13.38 -6.14
CA ASN A 202 0.66 12.47 -5.04
C ASN A 202 1.97 12.80 -4.33
N ARG A 203 3.00 13.15 -5.09
CA ARG A 203 4.29 13.62 -4.58
C ARG A 203 4.11 14.85 -3.73
N GLN A 204 3.36 15.84 -4.20
CA GLN A 204 3.15 17.07 -3.48
C GLN A 204 2.46 16.83 -2.14
N MET A 205 1.40 16.01 -2.12
CA MET A 205 0.65 15.71 -0.90
C MET A 205 1.48 14.90 0.10
N TYR A 206 2.10 13.80 -0.35
CA TYR A 206 2.83 12.90 0.54
C TYR A 206 4.14 13.52 1.06
N SER A 207 4.81 14.36 0.26
CA SER A 207 6.08 15.00 0.67
C SER A 207 5.91 16.02 1.80
N ALA A 208 4.68 16.39 2.16
CA ALA A 208 4.40 17.25 3.31
C ALA A 208 4.76 16.60 4.66
N PHE A 209 4.73 15.27 4.74
CA PHE A 209 5.00 14.53 5.97
C PHE A 209 5.92 13.30 5.77
N GLY A 210 6.19 12.89 4.54
CA GLY A 210 6.95 11.68 4.21
C GLY A 210 7.92 11.82 3.03
N LYS A 211 8.52 10.70 2.66
CA LYS A 211 9.35 10.57 1.45
C LYS A 211 8.57 9.88 0.35
N PHE A 212 8.47 10.51 -0.81
CA PHE A 212 7.79 9.97 -1.98
C PHE A 212 8.78 9.37 -2.98
N PHE A 213 8.43 8.21 -3.54
CA PHE A 213 9.21 7.46 -4.52
C PHE A 213 8.38 7.26 -5.80
N PRO A 214 8.81 7.83 -6.95
CA PRO A 214 8.02 7.90 -8.18
C PRO A 214 8.12 6.63 -9.03
N PHE A 215 7.76 5.47 -8.46
CA PHE A 215 7.75 4.19 -9.16
C PHE A 215 6.70 3.24 -8.58
N ALA A 216 6.24 2.31 -9.41
CA ALA A 216 5.40 1.21 -8.98
C ALA A 216 6.23 0.11 -8.30
N ILE A 217 5.57 -0.69 -7.47
CA ILE A 217 6.14 -1.90 -6.87
C ILE A 217 5.59 -3.12 -7.60
N GLY A 218 6.49 -4.03 -7.96
CA GLY A 218 6.11 -5.30 -8.60
C GLY A 218 7.14 -6.39 -8.32
N LYS A 219 7.11 -7.45 -9.13
CA LYS A 219 8.03 -8.59 -8.99
C LYS A 219 9.36 -8.34 -9.69
N ASN A 220 9.31 -7.79 -10.90
CA ASN A 220 10.46 -7.62 -11.78
C ASN A 220 10.79 -6.13 -11.97
N PRO A 221 12.07 -5.78 -12.14
CA PRO A 221 12.45 -4.42 -12.48
C PRO A 221 12.11 -4.10 -13.94
N GLY A 222 11.91 -2.82 -14.26
CA GLY A 222 11.75 -2.34 -15.63
C GLY A 222 10.46 -1.54 -15.82
N PHE A 223 9.80 -1.72 -16.96
CA PHE A 223 8.49 -1.14 -17.24
C PHE A 223 7.43 -2.24 -17.21
N THR A 224 6.46 -2.09 -16.32
CA THR A 224 5.33 -3.02 -16.18
C THR A 224 4.05 -2.24 -16.38
N LYS A 225 3.07 -2.89 -17.01
CA LYS A 225 1.76 -2.32 -17.25
C LYS A 225 0.90 -2.44 -15.99
N PHE A 226 0.66 -1.30 -15.32
CA PHE A 226 -0.22 -1.23 -14.16
C PHE A 226 -1.43 -0.36 -14.44
N ARG A 227 -2.50 -0.60 -13.69
CA ARG A 227 -3.68 0.27 -13.69
C ARG A 227 -3.39 1.46 -12.78
N VAL A 228 -3.51 2.66 -13.32
CA VAL A 228 -3.18 3.91 -12.62
C VAL A 228 -4.22 4.97 -12.90
N LEU A 229 -4.34 5.95 -12.01
CA LEU A 229 -5.18 7.13 -12.22
C LEU A 229 -4.31 8.31 -12.67
N PRO A 230 -4.20 8.60 -13.97
CA PRO A 230 -3.32 9.66 -14.45
C PRO A 230 -3.88 11.05 -14.15
N ASN A 231 -2.97 12.00 -13.91
CA ASN A 231 -3.26 13.41 -13.63
C ASN A 231 -4.25 14.07 -14.59
N GLN A 232 -4.16 13.73 -15.86
CA GLN A 232 -4.92 14.40 -16.92
C GLN A 232 -6.43 14.06 -16.90
N ASN A 233 -6.85 13.04 -16.12
CA ASN A 233 -8.23 12.56 -16.09
C ASN A 233 -8.97 12.85 -14.78
N GLN A 234 -8.63 13.91 -14.03
CA GLN A 234 -9.37 14.28 -12.81
C GLN A 234 -10.86 14.58 -13.06
N LYS A 235 -11.24 14.94 -14.29
CA LYS A 235 -12.65 15.15 -14.69
C LYS A 235 -13.44 13.86 -14.86
N THR A 236 -12.79 12.77 -15.29
CA THR A 236 -13.45 11.47 -15.50
C THR A 236 -13.19 10.48 -14.35
N ARG A 237 -12.15 10.72 -13.54
CA ARG A 237 -11.60 9.76 -12.54
C ARG A 237 -11.37 8.38 -13.14
N GLU A 238 -11.02 8.34 -14.42
CA GLU A 238 -10.87 7.09 -15.16
C GLU A 238 -9.44 6.58 -15.01
N TYR A 239 -9.34 5.37 -14.49
CA TYR A 239 -8.09 4.65 -14.44
C TYR A 239 -7.80 3.99 -15.78
N VAL A 240 -6.54 4.03 -16.17
CA VAL A 240 -6.05 3.43 -17.42
C VAL A 240 -4.88 2.51 -17.12
N PHE A 241 -4.63 1.56 -18.01
CA PHE A 241 -3.41 0.78 -17.96
C PHE A 241 -2.27 1.54 -18.64
N GLN A 242 -1.18 1.76 -17.91
CA GLN A 242 0.00 2.47 -18.39
C GLN A 242 1.27 1.69 -18.04
N ASP A 243 2.26 1.75 -18.92
CA ASP A 243 3.60 1.26 -18.62
C ASP A 243 4.29 2.23 -17.66
N VAL A 244 4.66 1.73 -16.48
CA VAL A 244 5.27 2.53 -15.43
C VAL A 244 6.56 1.88 -14.94
N THR A 245 7.51 2.73 -14.53
CA THR A 245 8.76 2.27 -13.92
C THR A 245 8.43 1.45 -12.68
N THR A 246 8.91 0.22 -12.64
CA THR A 246 8.62 -0.77 -11.61
C THR A 246 9.91 -1.18 -10.92
N ILE A 247 9.87 -1.22 -9.58
CA ILE A 247 10.96 -1.73 -8.75
C ILE A 247 10.48 -2.97 -7.98
N PRO A 248 11.31 -4.02 -7.88
CA PRO A 248 11.00 -5.18 -7.05
C PRO A 248 10.78 -4.83 -5.58
N PHE A 249 9.74 -5.37 -4.96
CA PHE A 249 9.40 -5.09 -3.56
C PHE A 249 10.58 -5.29 -2.59
N LEU A 250 11.25 -6.44 -2.64
CA LEU A 250 12.40 -6.71 -1.75
C LEU A 250 13.57 -5.77 -1.98
N TYR A 251 13.85 -5.38 -3.23
CA TYR A 251 14.90 -4.41 -3.50
C TYR A 251 14.55 -3.04 -2.91
N PHE A 252 13.28 -2.62 -3.04
CA PHE A 252 12.84 -1.38 -2.42
C PHE A 252 13.00 -1.41 -0.90
N VAL A 253 12.50 -2.46 -0.24
CA VAL A 253 12.53 -2.57 1.22
C VAL A 253 13.97 -2.74 1.76
N ASN A 254 14.74 -3.67 1.20
CA ASN A 254 16.03 -4.07 1.74
C ASN A 254 17.18 -3.19 1.23
N ASP A 255 17.13 -2.75 -0.02
CA ASP A 255 18.25 -2.06 -0.66
C ASP A 255 18.10 -0.55 -0.72
N ILE A 256 16.88 -0.04 -0.95
CA ILE A 256 16.62 1.40 -0.99
C ILE A 256 16.31 1.92 0.42
N LEU A 257 15.33 1.32 1.10
CA LEU A 257 14.89 1.77 2.43
C LEU A 257 15.78 1.27 3.57
N LYS A 258 16.52 0.18 3.34
CA LYS A 258 17.37 -0.50 4.35
C LYS A 258 16.58 -0.93 5.59
N PHE A 259 15.33 -1.33 5.40
CA PHE A 259 14.48 -1.77 6.50
C PHE A 259 14.81 -3.19 6.91
N LYS A 260 14.86 -3.42 8.22
CA LYS A 260 14.88 -4.76 8.82
C LYS A 260 13.50 -5.20 9.29
N ARG A 261 12.65 -4.22 9.62
CA ARG A 261 11.28 -4.38 10.10
C ARG A 261 10.45 -3.21 9.61
N ILE A 262 9.26 -3.51 9.11
CA ILE A 262 8.25 -2.51 8.77
C ILE A 262 7.21 -2.53 9.87
N ASP A 263 6.99 -1.41 10.55
CA ASP A 263 5.99 -1.36 11.61
C ASP A 263 4.57 -1.35 11.03
N PHE A 264 4.32 -0.51 10.01
CA PHE A 264 3.04 -0.39 9.33
C PHE A 264 3.24 -0.43 7.81
N ALA A 265 2.47 -1.24 7.09
CA ALA A 265 2.40 -1.16 5.63
C ALA A 265 0.95 -1.01 5.14
N TRP A 266 0.68 -0.04 4.27
CA TRP A 266 -0.62 0.16 3.63
C TRP A 266 -0.46 -0.06 2.13
N ILE A 267 -1.13 -1.06 1.59
CA ILE A 267 -0.92 -1.57 0.22
C ILE A 267 -2.23 -1.46 -0.56
N ASP A 268 -2.23 -0.60 -1.57
CA ASP A 268 -3.36 -0.38 -2.47
C ASP A 268 -2.83 0.02 -3.84
N ILE A 269 -2.52 -0.98 -4.68
CA ILE A 269 -1.80 -0.76 -5.96
C ILE A 269 -2.54 -1.37 -7.15
N GLU A 270 -3.88 -1.40 -7.07
CA GLU A 270 -4.75 -1.60 -8.23
C GLU A 270 -4.44 -2.88 -9.05
N GLY A 271 -4.12 -3.99 -8.37
CA GLY A 271 -3.81 -5.29 -8.95
C GLY A 271 -2.33 -5.66 -8.88
N GLY A 272 -1.44 -4.70 -8.58
CA GLY A 272 -0.01 -4.97 -8.42
C GLY A 272 0.32 -5.79 -7.16
N GLU A 273 -0.59 -5.87 -6.20
CA GLU A 273 -0.35 -6.55 -4.92
C GLU A 273 -0.04 -8.04 -5.11
N PHE A 274 -0.65 -8.67 -6.12
CA PHE A 274 -0.43 -10.08 -6.48
C PHE A 274 1.01 -10.38 -6.93
N GLU A 275 1.81 -9.38 -7.27
CA GLU A 275 3.18 -9.58 -7.76
C GLU A 275 4.16 -10.00 -6.65
N PHE A 276 3.85 -9.74 -5.38
CA PHE A 276 4.79 -9.97 -4.27
C PHE A 276 4.14 -10.53 -2.99
N LEU A 277 2.90 -11.03 -3.03
CA LEU A 277 2.23 -11.61 -1.85
C LEU A 277 3.05 -12.73 -1.20
N ASP A 278 3.74 -13.54 -2.00
CA ASP A 278 4.64 -14.60 -1.55
C ASP A 278 5.79 -14.07 -0.66
N GLN A 279 6.29 -12.88 -0.97
CA GLN A 279 7.41 -12.22 -0.28
C GLN A 279 7.00 -11.68 1.10
N LEU A 280 5.72 -11.40 1.35
CA LEU A 280 5.21 -10.89 2.63
C LEU A 280 5.33 -11.94 3.78
N HIS A 281 5.42 -13.21 3.41
CA HIS A 281 5.54 -14.31 4.38
C HIS A 281 6.96 -14.49 4.91
N GLN A 282 7.95 -14.50 4.02
CA GLN A 282 9.26 -15.10 4.28
C GLN A 282 10.38 -14.06 4.42
N ASP A 283 10.40 -13.07 3.53
CA ASP A 283 11.60 -12.27 3.29
C ASP A 283 11.59 -10.91 4.00
N VAL A 284 10.42 -10.48 4.48
CA VAL A 284 10.24 -9.22 5.22
C VAL A 284 9.47 -9.46 6.52
N THR A 285 9.97 -8.84 7.60
CA THR A 285 9.21 -8.71 8.84
C THR A 285 8.35 -7.46 8.76
N ILE A 286 7.05 -7.65 8.59
CA ILE A 286 6.04 -6.60 8.71
C ILE A 286 5.28 -6.87 10.01
N CYS A 287 5.11 -5.87 10.87
CA CYS A 287 4.36 -6.05 12.11
C CYS A 287 2.86 -6.02 11.89
N GLN A 288 2.40 -5.15 11.00
CA GLN A 288 1.00 -5.05 10.63
C GLN A 288 0.85 -4.41 9.26
N PHE A 289 -0.14 -4.86 8.49
CA PHE A 289 -0.40 -4.27 7.19
C PHE A 289 -1.87 -4.29 6.80
N ASN A 290 -2.29 -3.25 6.08
CA ASN A 290 -3.56 -3.18 5.38
C ASN A 290 -3.30 -3.46 3.91
N ILE A 291 -4.16 -4.25 3.29
CA ILE A 291 -4.05 -4.57 1.87
C ILE A 291 -5.43 -4.56 1.21
N GLU A 292 -5.50 -3.95 0.03
CA GLU A 292 -6.66 -4.04 -0.86
C GLU A 292 -6.33 -4.95 -2.04
N MET A 293 -7.09 -6.03 -2.16
CA MET A 293 -6.92 -7.04 -3.19
C MET A 293 -7.85 -6.76 -4.34
N HIS A 294 -7.32 -6.57 -5.55
CA HIS A 294 -8.05 -6.19 -6.75
C HIS A 294 -8.05 -7.28 -7.81
N GLN A 295 -8.59 -8.46 -7.49
CA GLN A 295 -8.59 -9.60 -8.43
C GLN A 295 -9.24 -9.28 -9.77
N LYS A 296 -10.21 -8.35 -9.82
CA LYS A 296 -10.81 -7.90 -11.09
C LYS A 296 -9.79 -7.36 -12.10
N PHE A 297 -8.62 -6.90 -11.67
CA PHE A 297 -7.54 -6.42 -12.55
C PHE A 297 -6.50 -7.50 -12.88
N ARG A 298 -6.62 -8.68 -12.27
CA ARG A 298 -5.82 -9.88 -12.55
C ARG A 298 -6.73 -11.12 -12.69
N PRO A 299 -7.64 -11.14 -13.68
CA PRO A 299 -8.66 -12.19 -13.77
C PRO A 299 -8.10 -13.59 -14.08
N GLY A 300 -6.89 -13.68 -14.67
CA GLY A 300 -6.30 -14.96 -15.08
C GLY A 300 -5.87 -15.87 -13.92
N ASP A 301 -5.21 -15.30 -12.91
CA ASP A 301 -4.59 -16.05 -11.81
C ASP A 301 -4.70 -15.35 -10.44
N GLY A 302 -5.23 -14.13 -10.33
CA GLY A 302 -5.27 -13.37 -9.07
C GLY A 302 -6.02 -14.09 -7.95
N ALA A 303 -7.08 -14.82 -8.28
CA ALA A 303 -7.81 -15.64 -7.30
C ALA A 303 -6.96 -16.81 -6.78
N GLN A 304 -6.15 -17.44 -7.65
CA GLN A 304 -5.25 -18.52 -7.28
C GLN A 304 -4.14 -17.99 -6.36
N VAL A 305 -3.51 -16.88 -6.73
CA VAL A 305 -2.45 -16.23 -5.93
C VAL A 305 -2.98 -15.82 -4.56
N PHE A 306 -4.19 -15.24 -4.49
CA PHE A 306 -4.85 -14.94 -3.22
C PHE A 306 -5.09 -16.18 -2.38
N SER A 307 -5.64 -17.24 -2.97
CA SER A 307 -5.91 -18.49 -2.26
C SER A 307 -4.63 -19.07 -1.66
N GLU A 308 -3.56 -19.17 -2.46
CA GLU A 308 -2.25 -19.64 -2.02
C GLU A 308 -1.67 -18.78 -0.90
N PHE A 309 -1.77 -17.45 -1.02
CA PHE A 309 -1.38 -16.51 0.03
C PHE A 309 -2.11 -16.80 1.34
N ILE A 310 -3.44 -16.91 1.34
CA ILE A 310 -4.21 -17.21 2.54
C ILE A 310 -3.87 -18.59 3.11
N PHE A 311 -3.75 -19.63 2.27
CA PHE A 311 -3.31 -20.95 2.74
C PHE A 311 -1.94 -20.87 3.42
N LYS A 312 -1.02 -20.05 2.88
CA LYS A 312 0.30 -19.85 3.46
C LYS A 312 0.26 -19.04 4.76
N VAL A 313 -0.64 -18.07 4.90
CA VAL A 313 -0.91 -17.38 6.18
C VAL A 313 -1.26 -18.41 7.25
N LEU A 314 -2.19 -19.32 6.97
CA LEU A 314 -2.69 -20.31 7.93
C LEU A 314 -1.66 -21.41 8.23
N GLU A 315 -0.86 -21.83 7.24
CA GLU A 315 0.22 -22.78 7.43
C GLU A 315 1.31 -22.20 8.34
N ASN A 316 1.76 -20.98 8.05
CA ASN A 316 2.86 -20.35 8.78
C ASN A 316 2.43 -19.85 10.16
N GLN A 317 1.14 -19.52 10.35
CA GLN A 317 0.57 -18.95 11.58
C GLN A 317 1.30 -17.70 12.09
N LYS A 318 2.05 -17.02 11.21
CA LYS A 318 2.79 -15.78 11.49
C LYS A 318 1.84 -14.60 11.67
N TYR A 319 0.81 -14.55 10.83
CA TYR A 319 -0.19 -13.49 10.81
C TYR A 319 -1.56 -14.03 11.19
N VAL A 320 -2.33 -13.21 11.91
CA VAL A 320 -3.79 -13.27 11.90
C VAL A 320 -4.31 -12.13 11.04
N PHE A 321 -5.48 -12.30 10.45
CA PHE A 321 -6.16 -11.21 9.74
C PHE A 321 -7.54 -10.96 10.31
N LEU A 322 -7.99 -9.73 10.11
CA LEU A 322 -9.30 -9.26 10.51
C LEU A 322 -9.74 -8.08 9.62
N LYS A 323 -10.96 -7.58 9.87
CA LYS A 323 -11.54 -6.41 9.17
C LYS A 323 -11.64 -6.62 7.66
N SER A 324 -12.07 -7.81 7.25
CA SER A 324 -12.38 -8.11 5.87
C SER A 324 -13.59 -7.28 5.44
N THR A 325 -13.45 -6.44 4.43
CA THR A 325 -14.54 -5.59 3.94
C THR A 325 -14.60 -5.58 2.42
N HIS A 326 -15.82 -5.63 1.88
CA HIS A 326 -16.07 -5.43 0.47
C HIS A 326 -16.03 -3.95 0.14
N THR A 327 -15.44 -3.64 -1.00
CA THR A 327 -15.43 -2.29 -1.57
C THR A 327 -16.22 -2.29 -2.87
N GLU A 328 -15.97 -3.30 -3.71
CA GLU A 328 -16.72 -3.61 -4.93
C GLU A 328 -16.57 -5.10 -5.29
N VAL A 329 -17.28 -5.56 -6.32
CA VAL A 329 -17.18 -6.97 -6.76
C VAL A 329 -15.76 -7.25 -7.26
N GLY A 330 -15.12 -8.29 -6.71
CA GLY A 330 -13.73 -8.62 -7.05
C GLY A 330 -12.69 -7.72 -6.37
N VAL A 331 -13.10 -6.92 -5.36
CA VAL A 331 -12.18 -6.16 -4.50
C VAL A 331 -12.55 -6.30 -3.03
N HIS A 332 -11.56 -6.55 -2.19
CA HIS A 332 -11.75 -6.55 -0.75
C HIS A 332 -10.51 -6.08 -0.01
N ARG A 333 -10.72 -5.49 1.16
CA ARG A 333 -9.68 -5.03 2.07
C ARG A 333 -9.53 -5.98 3.24
N MET A 334 -8.30 -6.10 3.76
CA MET A 334 -7.97 -6.91 4.91
C MET A 334 -6.87 -6.24 5.74
N PHE A 335 -6.89 -6.49 7.05
CA PHE A 335 -5.87 -6.05 7.98
C PHE A 335 -5.18 -7.26 8.61
N PHE A 336 -3.84 -7.28 8.59
CA PHE A 336 -3.01 -8.37 9.08
C PHE A 336 -2.14 -7.91 10.24
N ILE A 337 -1.96 -8.77 11.24
CA ILE A 337 -1.13 -8.52 12.42
C ILE A 337 -0.17 -9.70 12.62
N ASN A 338 1.11 -9.40 12.77
CA ASN A 338 2.14 -10.38 13.10
C ASN A 338 2.09 -10.69 14.60
N ILE A 339 1.75 -11.93 14.93
CA ILE A 339 1.55 -12.39 16.31
C ILE A 339 2.69 -13.29 16.81
N VAL A 340 3.77 -13.42 16.02
CA VAL A 340 4.89 -14.32 16.30
C VAL A 340 6.20 -13.56 16.46
N ASP A 341 6.44 -12.53 15.64
CA ASP A 341 7.70 -11.79 15.66
C ASP A 341 7.94 -11.09 17.00
N LYS A 342 9.10 -11.37 17.61
CA LYS A 342 9.44 -10.89 18.94
C LYS A 342 9.43 -9.37 19.04
N GLU A 343 9.97 -8.67 18.05
CA GLU A 343 10.06 -7.22 18.11
C GLU A 343 8.68 -6.56 17.92
N CYS A 344 7.85 -7.12 17.03
CA CYS A 344 6.47 -6.69 16.88
C CYS A 344 5.67 -6.89 18.18
N LEU A 345 5.81 -8.06 18.82
CA LEU A 345 5.15 -8.32 20.12
C LEU A 345 5.65 -7.37 21.20
N ALA A 346 6.96 -7.15 21.30
CA ALA A 346 7.57 -6.24 22.26
C ALA A 346 7.06 -4.80 22.09
N LYS A 347 6.84 -4.35 20.85
CA LYS A 347 6.44 -2.97 20.53
C LYS A 347 4.94 -2.73 20.72
N PHE A 348 4.09 -3.67 20.33
CA PHE A 348 2.64 -3.45 20.22
C PHE A 348 1.79 -4.10 21.31
N PHE A 349 2.31 -5.12 22.00
CA PHE A 349 1.50 -5.95 22.91
C PHE A 349 2.14 -6.24 24.27
N ASN A 350 3.37 -5.79 24.51
CA ASN A 350 4.15 -6.12 25.71
C ASN A 350 4.01 -5.13 26.86
#